data_AF-A0ABD1JH86-F1
#
_entry.id   AF-A0ABD1JH86-F1
#
_cell.length_a   1.000
_cell.length_b   1.000
_cell.length_c   1.000
_cell.angle_alpha   90.00
_cell.angle_beta   90.00
_cell.angle_gamma   90.00
#
_symmetry.space_group_name_H-M   'P 1'
#
loop_
_entity.id
_entity.type
_entity.pdbx_description
1 polymer ?
#
loop_
_entity_poly.entity_id
_entity_poly.type
_entity_poly.pdbx_seq_one_letter_code
_entity_poly.pdbx_strand_id
1 'polypeptide(L)'
;MDPLMPVLCLLDTSVPKDRQQCVLGLTKEAKDYLKCHTGKRETVDSRLREPKTAYKEAEKKCQLITPTPTEAQVLGQLVFTFGKYTGQTFKWLVENDVGYCKYIIDRHTKEMGHPEKKKAINDEWLKERFVRYAQLFPPVSCHLEVNIDRAIYGQGRFKSFTFLEMWRWYSLHKTLHADPQAGSDSERKRALEAYTSVKQWLTMKEDDISSKSLKRFRKYILDKEVCVQLNVFIQ
;
A
#
# COMPACT_ATOMS: atom_id res chain seq x y z
N MET A 1 8.51 -18.86 -14.27
CA MET A 1 7.58 -18.02 -13.49
C MET A 1 6.20 -18.16 -14.12
N ASP A 2 5.13 -18.09 -13.33
CA ASP A 2 3.76 -18.06 -13.85
C ASP A 2 3.52 -16.74 -14.62
N PRO A 3 3.29 -16.76 -15.94
CA PRO A 3 3.13 -15.56 -16.75
C PRO A 3 1.85 -14.77 -16.43
N LEU A 4 0.90 -15.36 -15.72
CA LEU A 4 -0.34 -14.70 -15.29
C LEU A 4 -0.18 -13.93 -13.96
N MET A 5 0.93 -14.14 -13.25
CA MET A 5 1.22 -13.47 -11.98
C MET A 5 2.21 -12.31 -12.18
N PRO A 6 2.08 -11.21 -11.41
CA PRO A 6 2.92 -10.03 -11.59
C PRO A 6 4.36 -10.27 -11.11
N VAL A 7 5.33 -9.72 -11.83
CA VAL A 7 6.72 -9.62 -11.43
C VAL A 7 6.92 -8.31 -10.65
N LEU A 8 6.93 -8.40 -9.33
CA LEU A 8 7.00 -7.24 -8.44
C LEU A 8 8.41 -6.64 -8.37
N CYS A 9 8.53 -5.33 -8.53
CA CYS A 9 9.79 -4.60 -8.34
C CYS A 9 10.02 -4.28 -6.86
N LEU A 10 10.81 -5.10 -6.16
CA LEU A 10 11.07 -4.99 -4.73
C LEU A 10 12.23 -4.02 -4.41
N LEU A 11 12.10 -3.29 -3.30
CA LEU A 11 13.09 -2.30 -2.85
C LEU A 11 14.33 -2.95 -2.19
N ASP A 12 14.11 -3.88 -1.27
CA ASP A 12 15.16 -4.61 -0.54
C ASP A 12 14.74 -6.08 -0.45
N THR A 13 15.48 -6.97 -1.11
CA THR A 13 15.21 -8.43 -1.07
C THR A 13 15.92 -9.12 0.08
N SER A 14 16.77 -8.42 0.84
CA SER A 14 17.47 -8.97 2.02
C SER A 14 16.57 -9.06 3.26
N VAL A 15 15.44 -8.35 3.28
CA VAL A 15 14.47 -8.43 4.38
C VAL A 15 13.52 -9.62 4.19
N PRO A 16 12.91 -10.14 5.26
CA PRO A 16 11.93 -11.23 5.19
C PRO A 16 10.80 -10.93 4.20
N LYS A 17 10.25 -11.95 3.54
CA LYS A 17 9.25 -11.82 2.46
C LYS A 17 8.02 -11.00 2.86
N ASP A 18 7.56 -11.14 4.10
CA ASP A 18 6.44 -10.40 4.69
C ASP A 18 6.77 -8.93 5.00
N ARG A 19 8.04 -8.53 4.86
CA ARG A 19 8.55 -7.16 5.08
C ARG A 19 9.08 -6.50 3.80
N GLN A 20 9.09 -7.23 2.69
CA GLN A 20 9.48 -6.68 1.39
C GLN A 20 8.45 -5.65 0.94
N GLN A 21 8.93 -4.64 0.22
CA GLN A 21 8.10 -3.55 -0.28
C GLN A 21 8.38 -3.34 -1.76
N CYS A 22 7.36 -3.03 -2.53
CA CYS A 22 7.54 -2.60 -3.90
C CYS A 22 8.08 -1.16 -3.97
N VAL A 23 8.83 -0.87 -5.03
CA VAL A 23 9.22 0.49 -5.40
C VAL A 23 7.99 1.28 -5.82
N LEU A 24 7.80 2.48 -5.25
CA LEU A 24 6.68 3.38 -5.61
C LEU A 24 6.92 4.19 -6.89
N GLY A 25 8.13 4.13 -7.43
CA GLY A 25 8.52 4.82 -8.65
C GLY A 25 8.04 4.12 -9.93
N LEU A 26 7.90 4.90 -11.00
CA LEU A 26 7.54 4.40 -12.33
C LEU A 26 8.69 3.59 -12.94
N THR A 27 8.38 2.45 -13.54
CA THR A 27 9.30 1.70 -14.39
C THR A 27 9.58 2.45 -15.70
N LYS A 28 10.60 1.99 -16.45
CA LYS A 28 10.86 2.49 -17.81
C LYS A 28 9.65 2.26 -18.72
N GLU A 29 9.04 1.09 -18.64
CA GLU A 29 7.88 0.73 -19.46
C GLU A 29 6.67 1.64 -19.18
N ALA A 30 6.36 1.94 -17.92
CA ALA A 30 5.33 2.93 -17.60
C ALA A 30 5.64 4.33 -18.15
N LYS A 31 6.91 4.77 -18.08
CA LYS A 31 7.33 6.07 -18.63
C LYS A 31 7.14 6.11 -20.15
N ASP A 32 7.55 5.05 -20.84
CA ASP A 32 7.45 4.98 -22.30
C ASP A 32 5.99 4.86 -22.75
N TYR A 33 5.16 4.10 -22.04
CA TYR A 33 3.71 4.08 -22.26
C TYR A 33 3.11 5.49 -22.14
N LEU A 34 3.42 6.23 -21.07
CA LEU A 34 2.88 7.59 -20.87
C LEU A 34 3.33 8.57 -21.97
N LYS A 35 4.57 8.46 -22.47
CA LYS A 35 5.06 9.31 -23.59
C LYS A 35 4.33 9.03 -24.90
N CYS A 36 4.03 7.77 -25.19
CA CYS A 36 3.33 7.40 -26.44
C CYS A 36 1.83 7.76 -26.40
N HIS A 37 1.26 7.85 -25.20
CA HIS A 37 -0.18 8.05 -24.99
C HIS A 37 -0.54 9.44 -24.45
N THR A 38 0.44 10.35 -24.29
CA THR A 38 0.17 11.76 -23.98
C THR A 38 -0.73 12.38 -25.06
N GLY A 39 -1.95 12.76 -24.67
CA GLY A 39 -2.94 13.40 -25.56
C GLY A 39 -3.85 12.44 -26.32
N LYS A 40 -3.61 11.13 -26.29
CA LYS A 40 -4.50 10.11 -26.89
C LYS A 40 -5.25 9.39 -25.78
N ARG A 41 -6.59 9.54 -25.75
CA ARG A 41 -7.43 8.67 -24.90
C ARG A 41 -7.58 7.34 -25.62
N GLU A 42 -6.93 6.30 -25.11
CA GLU A 42 -7.08 4.96 -25.66
C GLU A 42 -8.56 4.56 -25.58
N THR A 43 -9.16 4.26 -26.73
CA THR A 43 -10.57 3.87 -26.82
C THR A 43 -10.69 2.43 -26.38
N VAL A 44 -10.94 2.21 -25.10
CA VAL A 44 -11.26 0.87 -24.58
C VAL A 44 -12.64 0.47 -25.04
N ASP A 45 -12.79 -0.80 -25.43
CA ASP A 45 -14.07 -1.40 -25.75
C ASP A 45 -15.08 -1.10 -24.63
N SER A 46 -16.16 -0.39 -24.99
CA SER A 46 -17.16 0.08 -24.03
C SER A 46 -17.81 -1.06 -23.26
N ARG A 47 -17.84 -2.28 -23.85
CA ARG A 47 -18.39 -3.47 -23.22
C ARG A 47 -17.59 -3.91 -21.98
N LEU A 48 -16.30 -3.57 -21.90
CA LEU A 48 -15.45 -3.87 -20.74
C LEU A 48 -15.80 -3.03 -19.50
N ARG A 49 -16.69 -2.04 -19.61
CA ARG A 49 -17.26 -1.34 -18.45
C ARG A 49 -18.27 -2.19 -17.69
N GLU A 50 -18.86 -3.19 -18.35
CA GLU A 50 -19.77 -4.15 -17.72
C GLU A 50 -18.96 -5.26 -17.01
N PRO A 51 -19.21 -5.51 -15.71
CA PRO A 51 -18.47 -6.51 -14.94
C PRO A 51 -18.48 -7.90 -15.59
N LYS A 52 -19.66 -8.39 -16.02
CA LYS A 52 -19.80 -9.74 -16.60
C LYS A 52 -18.92 -9.92 -17.83
N THR A 53 -18.95 -8.94 -18.74
CA THR A 53 -18.15 -8.99 -19.97
C THR A 53 -16.66 -8.88 -19.67
N ALA A 54 -16.25 -7.99 -18.76
CA ALA A 54 -14.85 -7.85 -18.35
C ALA A 54 -14.27 -9.14 -17.73
N TYR A 55 -15.03 -9.81 -16.85
CA TYR A 55 -14.63 -11.09 -16.26
C TYR A 55 -14.51 -12.19 -17.30
N LYS A 56 -15.50 -12.31 -18.21
CA LYS A 56 -15.47 -13.32 -19.28
C LYS A 56 -14.23 -13.17 -20.18
N GLU A 57 -13.90 -11.94 -20.56
CA GLU A 57 -12.69 -11.67 -21.38
C GLU A 57 -11.40 -11.93 -20.60
N ALA A 58 -11.35 -11.59 -19.31
CA ALA A 58 -10.21 -11.89 -18.43
C ALA A 58 -10.01 -13.40 -18.25
N GLU A 59 -11.07 -14.16 -18.00
CA GLU A 59 -11.04 -15.62 -17.90
C GLU A 59 -10.59 -16.27 -19.21
N LYS A 60 -11.15 -15.82 -20.34
CA LYS A 60 -10.74 -16.30 -21.67
C LYS A 60 -9.26 -16.11 -21.91
N LYS A 61 -8.69 -14.95 -21.54
CA LYS A 61 -7.23 -14.70 -21.63
C LYS A 61 -6.43 -15.67 -20.76
N CYS A 62 -6.86 -15.91 -19.53
CA CYS A 62 -6.19 -16.87 -18.65
C CYS A 62 -6.27 -18.30 -19.18
N GLN A 63 -7.42 -18.69 -19.76
CA GLN A 63 -7.67 -20.04 -20.30
C GLN A 63 -6.79 -20.40 -21.50
N LEU A 64 -6.20 -19.41 -22.18
CA LEU A 64 -5.17 -19.65 -23.20
C LEU A 64 -3.86 -20.19 -22.62
N ILE A 65 -3.64 -20.03 -21.30
CA ILE A 65 -2.42 -20.41 -20.60
C ILE A 65 -2.67 -21.55 -19.60
N THR A 66 -3.79 -21.50 -18.88
CA THR A 66 -4.15 -22.52 -17.88
C THR A 66 -5.66 -22.84 -17.93
N PRO A 67 -6.06 -24.12 -17.96
CA PRO A 67 -7.49 -24.49 -18.05
C PRO A 67 -8.31 -24.08 -16.81
N THR A 68 -7.65 -23.94 -15.66
CA THR A 68 -8.29 -23.62 -14.37
C THR A 68 -7.60 -22.42 -13.74
N PRO A 69 -7.92 -21.19 -14.17
CA PRO A 69 -7.27 -20.00 -13.64
C PRO A 69 -7.74 -19.68 -12.22
N THR A 70 -6.80 -19.25 -11.38
CA THR A 70 -7.08 -18.77 -10.02
C THR A 70 -7.73 -17.38 -10.05
N GLU A 71 -8.40 -17.00 -8.96
CA GLU A 71 -8.97 -15.65 -8.83
C GLU A 71 -7.92 -14.56 -9.05
N ALA A 72 -6.70 -14.72 -8.51
CA ALA A 72 -5.61 -13.77 -8.68
C ALA A 72 -5.24 -13.57 -10.16
N GLN A 73 -5.15 -14.67 -10.91
CA GLN A 73 -4.82 -14.62 -12.34
C GLN A 73 -5.92 -13.92 -13.14
N VAL A 74 -7.20 -14.23 -12.87
CA VAL A 74 -8.34 -13.58 -13.54
C VAL A 74 -8.39 -12.08 -13.22
N LEU A 75 -8.30 -11.71 -11.93
CA LEU A 75 -8.25 -10.30 -11.53
C LEU A 75 -7.09 -9.56 -12.19
N GLY A 76 -5.93 -10.20 -12.29
CA GLY A 76 -4.75 -9.65 -12.96
C GLY A 76 -4.98 -9.28 -14.43
N GLN A 77 -5.95 -9.92 -15.11
CA GLN A 77 -6.29 -9.66 -16.51
C GLN A 77 -7.43 -8.64 -16.71
N LEU A 78 -8.08 -8.16 -15.65
CA LEU A 78 -9.04 -7.07 -15.75
C LEU A 78 -8.35 -5.80 -16.24
N VAL A 79 -9.02 -5.08 -17.14
CA VAL A 79 -8.50 -3.90 -17.85
C VAL A 79 -9.07 -2.63 -17.25
N PHE A 80 -8.20 -1.63 -17.03
CA PHE A 80 -8.64 -0.30 -16.62
C PHE A 80 -9.42 0.41 -17.74
N THR A 81 -10.62 0.89 -17.42
CA THR A 81 -11.48 1.71 -18.29
C THR A 81 -11.37 3.21 -17.98
N PHE A 82 -10.45 3.59 -17.08
CA PHE A 82 -10.25 4.94 -16.58
C PHE A 82 -8.78 5.25 -16.26
N GLY A 83 -8.49 6.55 -16.07
CA GLY A 83 -7.19 7.04 -15.64
C GLY A 83 -6.11 6.99 -16.73
N LYS A 84 -4.87 7.33 -16.36
CA LYS A 84 -3.75 7.48 -17.32
C LYS A 84 -3.23 6.17 -17.93
N TYR A 85 -3.67 5.01 -17.41
CA TYR A 85 -3.33 3.67 -17.92
C TYR A 85 -4.58 2.92 -18.39
N THR A 86 -5.57 3.67 -18.91
CA THR A 86 -6.76 3.09 -19.53
C THR A 86 -6.31 2.13 -20.64
N GLY A 87 -6.83 0.91 -20.69
CA GLY A 87 -6.41 -0.15 -21.63
C GLY A 87 -5.43 -1.17 -21.04
N GLN A 88 -4.70 -0.81 -19.97
CA GLN A 88 -3.76 -1.72 -19.32
C GLN A 88 -4.45 -2.61 -18.26
N THR A 89 -3.85 -3.76 -17.98
CA THR A 89 -4.38 -4.70 -16.99
C THR A 89 -3.97 -4.36 -15.55
N PHE A 90 -4.68 -4.94 -14.58
CA PHE A 90 -4.31 -4.85 -13.16
C PHE A 90 -2.90 -5.37 -12.90
N LYS A 91 -2.54 -6.52 -13.50
CA LYS A 91 -1.20 -7.09 -13.45
C LYS A 91 -0.16 -6.07 -13.93
N TRP A 92 -0.37 -5.52 -15.13
CA TRP A 92 0.56 -4.57 -15.72
C TRP A 92 0.77 -3.36 -14.81
N LEU A 93 -0.30 -2.82 -14.21
CA LEU A 93 -0.18 -1.64 -13.36
C LEU A 93 0.64 -1.93 -12.08
N VAL A 94 0.40 -3.06 -11.44
CA VAL A 94 1.13 -3.47 -10.23
C VAL A 94 2.61 -3.72 -10.51
N GLU A 95 2.96 -4.17 -11.70
CA GLU A 95 4.36 -4.34 -12.14
C GLU A 95 5.06 -3.00 -12.40
N ASN A 96 4.32 -1.98 -12.85
CA ASN A 96 4.92 -0.82 -13.51
C ASN A 96 4.78 0.52 -12.77
N ASP A 97 3.75 0.71 -11.94
CA ASP A 97 3.52 1.97 -11.21
C ASP A 97 2.73 1.76 -9.91
N VAL A 98 3.38 1.19 -8.90
CA VAL A 98 2.77 0.97 -7.57
C VAL A 98 2.40 2.29 -6.88
N GLY A 99 3.10 3.38 -7.18
CA GLY A 99 2.73 4.72 -6.71
C GLY A 99 1.34 5.13 -7.19
N TYR A 100 1.01 4.84 -8.45
CA TYR A 100 -0.34 5.07 -8.98
C TYR A 100 -1.36 4.04 -8.49
N CYS A 101 -0.98 2.78 -8.24
CA CYS A 101 -1.84 1.81 -7.54
C CYS A 101 -2.33 2.37 -6.20
N LYS A 102 -1.38 2.84 -5.38
CA LYS A 102 -1.63 3.47 -4.08
C LYS A 102 -2.59 4.66 -4.25
N TYR A 103 -2.32 5.55 -5.20
CA TYR A 103 -3.16 6.71 -5.46
C TYR A 103 -4.61 6.35 -5.78
N ILE A 104 -4.85 5.41 -6.69
CA ILE A 104 -6.22 4.98 -7.06
C ILE A 104 -6.94 4.43 -5.84
N ILE A 105 -6.30 3.52 -5.11
CA ILE A 105 -6.90 2.81 -4.00
C ILE A 105 -7.20 3.75 -2.83
N ASP A 106 -6.22 4.54 -2.38
CA ASP A 106 -6.42 5.45 -1.25
C ASP A 106 -7.47 6.52 -1.57
N ARG A 107 -7.51 6.99 -2.81
CA ARG A 107 -8.56 7.92 -3.26
C ARG A 107 -9.92 7.25 -3.25
N HIS A 108 -10.04 6.02 -3.75
CA HIS A 108 -11.29 5.27 -3.72
C HIS A 108 -11.78 5.01 -2.28
N THR A 109 -10.89 4.61 -1.37
CA THR A 109 -11.23 4.43 0.05
C THR A 109 -11.77 5.72 0.69
N LYS A 110 -11.17 6.87 0.37
CA LYS A 110 -11.67 8.18 0.82
C LYS A 110 -13.03 8.54 0.21
N GLU A 111 -13.24 8.24 -1.07
CA GLU A 111 -14.53 8.43 -1.76
C GLU A 111 -15.64 7.59 -1.11
N MET A 112 -15.35 6.35 -0.72
CA MET A 112 -16.32 5.46 -0.05
C MET A 112 -16.67 5.86 1.39
N GLY A 113 -15.79 6.61 2.07
CA GLY A 113 -16.05 7.12 3.42
C GLY A 113 -16.98 8.34 3.49
N HIS A 114 -17.37 8.91 2.34
CA HIS A 114 -18.23 10.10 2.25
C HIS A 114 -19.38 9.88 1.24
N PRO A 115 -20.38 9.06 1.59
CA PRO A 115 -21.44 8.62 0.67
C PRO A 115 -22.28 9.78 0.10
N GLU A 116 -22.38 10.92 0.79
CA GLU A 116 -23.08 12.12 0.28
C GLU A 116 -22.45 12.75 -0.98
N LYS A 117 -21.22 12.37 -1.36
CA LYS A 117 -20.56 12.82 -2.60
C LYS A 117 -20.65 11.82 -3.75
N LYS A 118 -21.52 10.79 -3.65
CA LYS A 118 -21.74 9.79 -4.71
C LYS A 118 -22.35 10.44 -5.96
N LYS A 119 -21.49 11.03 -6.81
CA LYS A 119 -21.76 11.02 -8.25
C LYS A 119 -21.82 9.57 -8.69
N ALA A 120 -22.62 9.23 -9.69
CA ALA A 120 -22.58 7.92 -10.33
C ALA A 120 -21.18 7.72 -10.93
N ILE A 121 -20.26 7.15 -10.15
CA ILE A 121 -18.88 6.92 -10.57
C ILE A 121 -18.94 5.66 -11.42
N ASN A 122 -18.99 5.85 -12.73
CA ASN A 122 -18.63 4.82 -13.69
C ASN A 122 -17.27 4.25 -13.23
N ASP A 123 -17.19 2.92 -13.07
CA ASP A 123 -16.00 2.16 -12.66
C ASP A 123 -15.77 1.93 -11.13
N GLU A 124 -16.75 2.20 -10.25
CA GLU A 124 -16.68 1.85 -8.80
C GLU A 124 -16.33 0.37 -8.57
N TRP A 125 -17.09 -0.54 -9.20
CA TRP A 125 -16.87 -1.98 -9.11
C TRP A 125 -15.43 -2.38 -9.49
N LEU A 126 -14.86 -1.72 -10.50
CA LEU A 126 -13.53 -2.04 -11.01
C LEU A 126 -12.46 -1.59 -10.01
N LYS A 127 -12.65 -0.43 -9.37
CA LYS A 127 -11.79 0.04 -8.27
C LYS A 127 -11.84 -0.94 -7.08
N GLU A 128 -13.02 -1.42 -6.69
CA GLU A 128 -13.16 -2.42 -5.62
C GLU A 128 -12.41 -3.72 -5.94
N ARG A 129 -12.53 -4.22 -7.17
CA ARG A 129 -11.76 -5.40 -7.62
C ARG A 129 -10.26 -5.15 -7.63
N PHE A 130 -9.84 -3.93 -7.97
CA PHE A 130 -8.43 -3.57 -7.92
C PHE A 130 -7.89 -3.50 -6.49
N VAL A 131 -8.68 -3.01 -5.51
CA VAL A 131 -8.34 -3.10 -4.09
C VAL A 131 -8.08 -4.55 -3.69
N ARG A 132 -9.02 -5.45 -4.02
CA ARG A 132 -8.89 -6.88 -3.71
C ARG A 132 -7.64 -7.49 -4.35
N TYR A 133 -7.38 -7.19 -5.63
CA TYR A 133 -6.17 -7.67 -6.32
C TYR A 133 -4.88 -7.18 -5.64
N ALA A 134 -4.77 -5.88 -5.34
CA ALA A 134 -3.59 -5.32 -4.70
C ALA A 134 -3.34 -5.93 -3.30
N GLN A 135 -4.39 -6.26 -2.56
CA GLN A 135 -4.29 -6.90 -1.23
C GLN A 135 -3.70 -8.31 -1.27
N LEU A 136 -3.77 -9.01 -2.41
CA LEU A 136 -3.12 -10.32 -2.59
C LEU A 136 -1.59 -10.24 -2.54
N PHE A 137 -1.00 -9.05 -2.68
CA PHE A 137 0.44 -8.84 -2.73
C PHE A 137 0.89 -7.96 -1.55
N PRO A 138 1.37 -8.55 -0.43
CA PRO A 138 1.86 -7.78 0.72
C PRO A 138 2.89 -6.68 0.38
N PRO A 139 3.84 -6.89 -0.55
CA PRO A 139 4.78 -5.84 -0.94
C PRO A 139 4.14 -4.61 -1.61
N VAL A 140 2.94 -4.75 -2.16
CA VAL A 140 2.13 -3.66 -2.72
C VAL A 140 1.23 -3.07 -1.64
N SER A 141 0.49 -3.92 -0.94
CA SER A 141 -0.58 -3.49 -0.05
C SER A 141 -0.10 -2.83 1.23
N CYS A 142 1.16 -3.02 1.65
CA CYS A 142 1.77 -2.30 2.78
C CYS A 142 1.83 -0.78 2.57
N HIS A 143 1.75 -0.32 1.32
CA HIS A 143 1.76 1.10 0.98
C HIS A 143 0.40 1.79 1.14
N LEU A 144 -0.69 1.04 1.25
CA LEU A 144 -2.06 1.56 1.30
C LEU A 144 -2.39 2.17 2.67
N GLU A 145 -3.21 3.23 2.71
CA GLU A 145 -3.57 3.89 3.99
C GLU A 145 -4.41 3.01 4.91
N VAL A 146 -5.24 2.13 4.35
CA VAL A 146 -5.97 1.11 5.11
C VAL A 146 -5.04 0.14 5.86
N ASN A 147 -3.80 -0.03 5.40
CA ASN A 147 -2.80 -0.93 5.99
C ASN A 147 -1.64 -0.16 6.64
N ILE A 148 -1.89 1.06 7.12
CA ILE A 148 -0.83 1.94 7.67
C ILE A 148 -0.05 1.30 8.83
N ASP A 149 -0.67 0.44 9.61
CA ASP A 149 -0.05 -0.32 10.70
C ASP A 149 0.98 -1.35 10.22
N ARG A 150 0.83 -1.83 8.97
CA ARG A 150 1.71 -2.79 8.30
C ARG A 150 2.77 -2.12 7.44
N ALA A 151 2.70 -0.80 7.25
CA ALA A 151 3.73 -0.06 6.53
C ALA A 151 5.10 -0.24 7.20
N ILE A 152 6.16 -0.33 6.41
CA ILE A 152 7.51 -0.58 6.92
C ILE A 152 8.18 0.73 7.23
N TYR A 153 8.79 0.80 8.42
CA TYR A 153 9.50 1.97 8.92
C TYR A 153 10.77 2.26 8.10
N GLY A 154 11.55 1.23 7.79
CA GLY A 154 12.63 1.35 6.81
C GLY A 154 13.85 2.14 7.27
N GLN A 155 14.04 2.37 8.58
CA GLN A 155 15.20 3.14 9.09
C GLN A 155 16.13 2.30 9.96
N GLY A 156 17.44 2.43 9.71
CA GLY A 156 18.50 1.92 10.57
C GLY A 156 18.31 0.47 10.99
N ARG A 157 18.39 0.22 12.30
CA ARG A 157 18.21 -1.12 12.90
C ARG A 157 16.77 -1.63 12.85
N PHE A 158 15.83 -0.75 12.56
CA PHE A 158 14.40 -1.04 12.45
C PHE A 158 13.94 -1.09 10.99
N LYS A 159 14.85 -1.34 10.04
CA LYS A 159 14.56 -1.31 8.60
C LYS A 159 13.46 -2.28 8.15
N SER A 160 13.23 -3.37 8.88
CA SER A 160 12.20 -4.37 8.57
C SER A 160 10.98 -4.28 9.49
N PHE A 161 10.95 -3.32 10.42
CA PHE A 161 9.86 -3.19 11.39
C PHE A 161 8.67 -2.49 10.75
N THR A 162 7.46 -2.90 11.13
CA THR A 162 6.25 -2.17 10.77
C THR A 162 6.06 -0.95 11.65
N PHE A 163 5.16 -0.06 11.22
CA PHE A 163 4.73 1.08 12.03
C PHE A 163 4.11 0.62 13.35
N LEU A 164 3.33 -0.47 13.35
CA LEU A 164 2.77 -1.04 14.58
C LEU A 164 3.86 -1.58 15.53
N GLU A 165 4.85 -2.29 15.00
CA GLU A 165 5.96 -2.80 15.81
C GLU A 165 6.77 -1.65 16.41
N MET A 166 7.06 -0.62 15.60
CA MET A 166 7.70 0.60 16.08
C MET A 166 6.89 1.30 17.18
N TRP A 167 5.57 1.42 16.99
CA TRP A 167 4.68 1.97 18.01
C TRP A 167 4.74 1.18 19.32
N ARG A 168 4.69 -0.16 19.26
CA ARG A 168 4.77 -1.03 20.44
C ARG A 168 6.06 -0.81 21.23
N TRP A 169 7.21 -0.79 20.55
CA TRP A 169 8.50 -0.54 21.21
C TRP A 169 8.61 0.88 21.77
N TYR A 170 8.15 1.87 20.99
CA TYR A 170 8.09 3.27 21.42
C TYR A 170 7.25 3.45 22.69
N SER A 171 6.05 2.86 22.74
CA SER A 171 5.14 2.97 23.87
C SER A 171 5.65 2.19 25.09
N LEU A 172 6.25 1.02 24.87
CA LEU A 172 6.77 0.16 25.94
C LEU A 172 7.86 0.85 26.76
N HIS A 173 8.66 1.74 26.15
CA HIS A 173 9.68 2.50 26.86
C HIS A 173 9.12 3.27 28.06
N LYS A 174 7.92 3.87 27.95
CA LYS A 174 7.30 4.62 29.06
C LYS A 174 7.00 3.69 30.25
N THR A 175 6.50 2.48 29.97
CA THR A 175 6.20 1.46 30.99
C THR A 175 7.49 0.97 31.67
N LEU A 176 8.51 0.61 30.89
CA LEU A 176 9.79 0.12 31.43
C LEU A 176 10.58 1.20 32.18
N HIS A 177 10.39 2.47 31.84
CA HIS A 177 10.99 3.59 32.56
C HIS A 177 10.29 3.83 33.91
N ALA A 178 8.98 3.58 33.99
CA ALA A 178 8.22 3.73 35.23
C ALA A 178 8.49 2.58 36.23
N ASP A 179 8.72 1.37 35.73
CA ASP A 179 9.13 0.22 36.53
C ASP A 179 10.41 -0.41 35.95
N PRO A 180 11.59 -0.04 36.49
CA PRO A 180 12.86 -0.58 36.04
C PRO A 180 13.04 -2.08 36.27
N GLN A 181 12.24 -2.70 37.15
CA GLN A 181 12.26 -4.16 37.36
C GLN A 181 11.42 -4.90 36.30
N ALA A 182 10.56 -4.19 35.56
CA ALA A 182 9.83 -4.76 34.45
C ALA A 182 10.78 -5.02 33.24
N GLY A 183 10.59 -6.17 32.59
CA GLY A 183 11.26 -6.56 31.35
C GLY A 183 12.73 -6.99 31.49
N SER A 184 13.28 -7.52 30.40
CA SER A 184 14.70 -7.89 30.28
C SER A 184 15.57 -6.70 29.86
N ASP A 185 16.89 -6.79 30.09
CA ASP A 185 17.85 -5.78 29.61
C ASP A 185 17.77 -5.57 28.10
N SER A 186 17.53 -6.66 27.36
CA SER A 186 17.39 -6.62 25.90
C SER A 186 16.16 -5.82 25.44
N GLU A 187 15.05 -5.95 26.17
CA GLU A 187 13.81 -5.23 25.89
C GLU A 187 13.95 -3.76 26.23
N ARG A 188 14.54 -3.44 27.39
CA ARG A 188 14.85 -2.05 27.79
C ARG A 188 15.72 -1.36 26.74
N LYS A 189 16.80 -2.02 26.31
CA LYS A 189 17.69 -1.50 25.27
C LYS A 189 16.94 -1.23 23.97
N ARG A 190 16.15 -2.18 23.48
CA ARG A 190 15.40 -2.04 22.23
C ARG A 190 14.32 -0.95 22.33
N ALA A 191 13.59 -0.89 23.44
CA ALA A 191 12.58 0.13 23.69
C ALA A 191 13.21 1.52 23.74
N LEU A 192 14.37 1.68 24.38
CA LEU A 192 15.11 2.95 24.40
C LEU A 192 15.60 3.37 22.99
N GLU A 193 16.13 2.42 22.21
CA GLU A 193 16.55 2.68 20.82
C GLU A 193 15.36 3.13 19.95
N ALA A 194 14.22 2.43 20.05
CA ALA A 194 13.00 2.81 19.35
C ALA A 194 12.48 4.17 19.83
N TYR A 195 12.45 4.40 21.14
CA TYR A 195 12.01 5.67 21.74
C TYR A 195 12.82 6.85 21.23
N THR A 196 14.14 6.74 21.28
CA THR A 196 15.08 7.77 20.81
C THR A 196 14.86 8.05 19.32
N SER A 197 14.76 7.00 18.50
CA SER A 197 14.52 7.11 17.06
C SER A 197 13.20 7.84 16.77
N VAL A 198 12.10 7.46 17.43
CA VAL A 198 10.79 8.10 17.22
C VAL A 198 10.79 9.55 17.71
N LYS A 199 11.36 9.85 18.88
CA LYS A 199 11.41 11.21 19.43
C LYS A 199 12.20 12.18 18.55
N GLN A 200 13.25 11.69 17.90
CA GLN A 200 13.97 12.48 16.88
C GLN A 200 13.00 12.96 15.79
N TRP A 201 12.18 12.08 15.22
CA TRP A 201 11.23 12.46 14.16
C TRP A 201 10.05 13.31 14.64
N LEU A 202 9.60 13.10 15.88
CA LEU A 202 8.50 13.88 16.45
C LEU A 202 8.89 15.34 16.72
N THR A 203 10.17 15.61 17.01
CA THR A 203 10.69 16.95 17.34
C THR A 203 11.10 17.76 16.11
N MET A 204 11.41 17.11 14.98
CA MET A 204 11.71 17.79 13.71
C MET A 204 10.48 18.54 13.17
N LYS A 205 10.68 19.61 12.39
CA LYS A 205 9.57 20.22 11.63
C LYS A 205 9.21 19.31 10.46
N GLU A 206 7.95 19.32 10.04
CA GLU A 206 7.50 18.44 8.95
C GLU A 206 8.20 18.74 7.62
N ASP A 207 8.51 20.02 7.37
CA ASP A 207 9.22 20.48 6.17
C ASP A 207 10.66 19.97 6.11
N ASP A 208 11.27 19.71 7.26
CA ASP A 208 12.63 19.16 7.36
C ASP A 208 12.68 17.65 7.09
N ILE A 209 11.53 16.98 7.04
CA ILE A 209 11.43 15.53 6.77
C ILE A 209 11.28 15.33 5.25
N SER A 210 12.36 14.99 4.56
CA SER A 210 12.32 14.74 3.11
C SER A 210 11.56 13.45 2.72
N SER A 211 11.55 12.45 3.61
CA SER A 211 10.94 11.15 3.33
C SER A 211 9.43 11.15 3.56
N LYS A 212 8.66 10.90 2.49
CA LYS A 212 7.20 10.70 2.57
C LYS A 212 6.82 9.56 3.52
N SER A 213 7.62 8.49 3.57
CA SER A 213 7.38 7.37 4.49
C SER A 213 7.51 7.81 5.95
N LEU A 214 8.52 8.64 6.25
CA LEU A 214 8.71 9.16 7.61
C LEU A 214 7.63 10.19 8.01
N LYS A 215 7.18 11.05 7.10
CA LYS A 215 6.01 11.91 7.36
C LYS A 215 4.78 11.08 7.71
N ARG A 216 4.54 10.01 6.93
CA ARG A 216 3.45 9.06 7.15
C ARG A 216 3.56 8.33 8.50
N PHE A 217 4.76 7.87 8.85
CA PHE A 217 5.04 7.26 10.16
C PHE A 217 4.82 8.22 11.33
N ARG A 218 5.33 9.46 11.21
CA ARG A 218 5.12 10.50 12.23
C ARG A 218 3.63 10.73 12.49
N LYS A 219 2.84 10.89 11.43
CA LYS A 219 1.39 11.04 11.55
C LYS A 219 0.76 9.84 12.27
N TYR A 220 1.13 8.62 11.90
CA TYR A 220 0.64 7.41 12.55
C TYR A 220 0.92 7.40 14.07
N ILE A 221 2.13 7.78 14.48
CA ILE A 221 2.49 7.85 15.91
C ILE A 221 1.65 8.91 16.63
N LEU A 222 1.53 10.11 16.07
CA LEU A 222 0.74 11.19 16.67
C LEU A 222 -0.74 10.81 16.81
N ASP A 223 -1.34 10.24 15.77
CA ASP A 223 -2.73 9.77 15.79
C ASP A 223 -2.93 8.70 16.88
N LYS A 224 -1.95 7.78 17.07
CA LYS A 224 -1.97 6.78 18.14
C LYS A 224 -1.85 7.38 19.55
N GLU A 225 -0.99 8.38 19.74
CA GLU A 225 -0.87 9.07 21.04
C GLU A 225 -2.18 9.76 21.44
N VAL A 226 -2.86 10.40 20.49
CA VAL A 226 -4.19 11.00 20.72
C VAL A 226 -5.22 9.94 21.12
N CYS A 227 -5.27 8.80 20.41
CA CYS A 227 -6.18 7.71 20.77
C CYS A 227 -5.93 7.17 22.19
N VAL A 228 -4.67 7.02 22.61
CA VAL A 228 -4.35 6.59 23.97
C VAL A 228 -4.81 7.61 25.00
N GLN A 229 -4.59 8.91 24.76
CA GLN A 229 -5.04 9.96 25.66
C GLN A 229 -6.56 9.96 25.81
N LEU A 230 -7.31 9.87 24.70
CA LEU A 230 -8.77 9.82 24.73
C LEU A 230 -9.30 8.61 25.52
N ASN A 231 -8.66 7.44 25.40
CA ASN A 231 -9.06 6.26 26.14
C ASN A 231 -8.80 6.37 27.66
N VAL A 232 -7.82 7.18 28.08
CA VAL A 232 -7.54 7.46 29.50
C VAL A 232 -8.58 8.43 30.09
N PHE A 233 -9.18 9.32 29.29
CA PHE A 233 -10.21 10.27 29.76
C PHE A 233 -11.63 9.69 29.83
N ILE A 234 -11.86 8.47 29.32
CA ILE A 234 -13.17 7.79 29.30
C ILE A 234 -13.28 6.73 30.41
N GLN A 235 -12.22 6.51 31.19
CA GLN A 235 -12.21 5.64 32.40
C GLN A 235 -12.31 6.48 33.67
#